data_AF-A0A286XSB4-F1
#
_entry.id   AF-A0A286XSB4-F1
#
_cell.length_a   1.000
_cell.length_b   1.000
_cell.length_c   1.000
_cell.angle_alpha   90.00
_cell.angle_beta   90.00
_cell.angle_gamma   90.00
#
_symmetry.space_group_name_H-M   'P 1'
#
loop_
_entity.id
_entity.type
_entity.pdbx_description
1 polymer ?
#
loop_
_entity_poly.entity_id
_entity_poly.type
_entity_poly.pdbx_seq_one_letter_code
_entity_poly.pdbx_strand_id
1 'polypeptide(L)'
;MDYKTIAQQTSQEVFGYNQDTSGWKVVKNSSTFICHTITQSFAMGSISPRDFIDVVCFKCYEGNMAIISSKSVDFPGYPPTSEYIRGYNYPCGFVCSP
;
A
#
# COMPACT_ATOMS: atom_id res chain seq x y z
N MET A 1 0.23 -28.08 -1.64
CA MET A 1 -0.05 -26.69 -1.25
C MET A 1 -1.00 -26.13 -2.29
N ASP A 2 -2.19 -25.68 -1.89
CA ASP A 2 -3.19 -25.16 -2.83
C ASP A 2 -2.99 -23.66 -3.05
N TYR A 3 -2.17 -23.32 -4.04
CA TYR A 3 -1.84 -21.95 -4.38
C TYR A 3 -3.04 -21.13 -4.85
N LYS A 4 -4.10 -21.78 -5.37
CA LYS A 4 -5.30 -21.08 -5.84
C LYS A 4 -6.09 -20.53 -4.66
N THR A 5 -6.29 -21.35 -3.63
CA THR A 5 -6.96 -20.91 -2.40
C THR A 5 -6.18 -19.78 -1.71
N ILE A 6 -4.85 -19.89 -1.64
CA ILE A 6 -4.00 -18.83 -1.06
C ILE A 6 -4.15 -17.51 -1.85
N ALA A 7 -4.09 -17.56 -3.18
CA ALA A 7 -4.25 -16.37 -4.02
C ALA A 7 -5.64 -15.74 -3.88
N GLN A 8 -6.70 -16.55 -3.82
CA GLN A 8 -8.07 -16.07 -3.63
C GLN A 8 -8.26 -15.40 -2.27
N GLN A 9 -7.75 -16.01 -1.20
CA GLN A 9 -7.82 -15.43 0.13
C GLN A 9 -7.01 -14.13 0.23
N THR A 10 -5.79 -14.12 -0.32
CA THR A 10 -4.96 -12.91 -0.37
C THR A 10 -5.67 -11.78 -1.13
N SER A 11 -6.36 -12.09 -2.22
CA SER A 11 -7.16 -11.11 -2.97
C SER A 11 -8.30 -10.53 -2.13
N GLN A 12 -8.96 -11.33 -1.29
CA GLN A 12 -10.02 -10.85 -0.40
C GLN A 12 -9.46 -9.97 0.73
N GLU A 13 -8.32 -10.34 1.30
CA GLU A 13 -7.63 -9.53 2.31
C GLU A 13 -7.21 -8.17 1.74
N VAL A 14 -6.62 -8.14 0.53
CA VAL A 14 -6.27 -6.91 -0.18
C VAL A 14 -7.50 -6.05 -0.46
N PHE A 15 -8.61 -6.66 -0.87
CA PHE A 15 -9.88 -5.96 -1.07
C PHE A 15 -10.42 -5.36 0.24
N GLY A 16 -10.26 -6.06 1.36
CA GLY A 16 -10.62 -5.56 2.70
C GLY A 16 -9.89 -4.27 3.08
N TYR A 17 -8.63 -4.11 2.67
CA TYR A 17 -7.86 -2.87 2.93
C TYR A 17 -8.45 -1.63 2.24
N ASN A 18 -9.19 -1.80 1.14
CA ASN A 18 -9.87 -0.66 0.49
C ASN A 18 -11.02 -0.12 1.36
N GLN A 19 -11.67 -0.99 2.14
CA GLN A 19 -12.81 -0.63 2.99
C GLN A 19 -12.36 -0.13 4.38
N ASP A 20 -11.17 -0.53 4.82
CA ASP A 20 -10.57 -0.05 6.06
C ASP A 20 -9.85 1.29 5.84
N THR A 21 -10.52 2.37 6.23
CA THR A 21 -9.94 3.73 6.20
C THR A 21 -9.24 4.10 7.51
N SER A 22 -9.19 3.20 8.50
CA SER A 22 -8.55 3.48 9.79
C SER A 22 -7.02 3.36 9.72
N GLY A 23 -6.49 2.61 8.75
CA GLY A 23 -5.06 2.32 8.57
C GLY A 23 -4.31 3.22 7.57
N TRP A 24 -4.98 4.19 6.93
CA TRP A 24 -4.33 5.12 6.01
C TRP A 24 -4.95 6.52 5.97
N LYS A 25 -4.12 7.51 5.65
CA LYS A 25 -4.54 8.91 5.53
C LYS A 25 -3.87 9.59 4.34
N VAL A 26 -4.66 10.25 3.49
CA VAL A 26 -4.14 11.15 2.44
C VAL A 26 -3.57 12.40 3.10
N VAL A 27 -2.27 12.64 2.94
CA VAL A 27 -1.59 13.80 3.53
C VAL A 27 -1.66 15.04 2.62
N LYS A 28 -1.86 14.87 1.29
CA LYS A 28 -1.99 15.96 0.30
C LYS A 28 -2.80 15.49 -0.91
N ASN A 29 -3.76 16.28 -1.41
CA ASN A 29 -4.65 15.89 -2.52
C ASN A 29 -4.23 16.58 -3.83
N SER A 30 -3.47 15.87 -4.66
CA SER A 30 -3.28 16.10 -6.10
C SER A 30 -3.06 14.73 -6.78
N SER A 31 -2.72 14.68 -8.07
CA SER A 31 -2.28 13.42 -8.73
C SER A 31 -1.08 12.75 -8.04
N THR A 32 -0.48 13.41 -7.05
CA THR A 32 0.58 12.87 -6.21
C THR A 32 0.28 13.16 -4.74
N PHE A 33 0.33 12.12 -3.91
CA PHE A 33 0.03 12.22 -2.48
C PHE A 33 1.04 11.41 -1.65
N ILE A 34 1.16 11.74 -0.36
CA ILE A 34 1.89 10.90 0.60
C ILE A 34 0.85 10.05 1.31
N CYS A 35 1.11 8.74 1.39
CA CYS A 35 0.28 7.76 2.09
C CYS A 35 1.07 7.19 3.26
N HIS A 36 0.49 7.27 4.45
CA HIS A 36 0.90 6.43 5.58
C HIS A 36 0.00 5.20 5.56
N THR A 37 0.57 4.01 5.38
CA THR A 37 -0.17 2.75 5.27
C THR A 37 0.33 1.78 6.33
N ILE A 38 -0.57 1.24 7.15
CA ILE A 38 -0.24 0.16 8.09
C ILE A 38 -0.72 -1.18 7.52
N THR A 39 0.20 -2.09 7.24
CA THR A 39 -0.15 -3.46 6.82
C THR A 39 -0.40 -4.34 8.03
N GLN A 40 -1.36 -5.26 7.92
CA GLN A 40 -1.65 -6.23 8.96
C GLN A 40 -0.50 -7.24 9.15
N SER A 41 -0.57 -8.01 10.24
CA SER A 41 0.32 -9.14 10.44
C SER A 41 0.04 -10.23 9.39
N PHE A 42 1.09 -10.83 8.84
CA PHE A 42 0.99 -11.82 7.77
C PHE A 42 1.67 -13.14 8.14
N ALA A 43 1.45 -14.18 7.33
CA ALA A 43 2.04 -15.51 7.51
C ALA A 43 1.80 -16.09 8.91
N MET A 44 0.53 -16.09 9.34
CA MET A 44 0.10 -16.60 10.65
C MET A 44 0.83 -15.95 11.84
N GLY A 45 1.13 -14.65 11.75
CA GLY A 45 1.81 -13.91 12.82
C GLY A 45 3.34 -13.91 12.72
N SER A 46 3.92 -14.66 11.77
CA SER A 46 5.38 -14.71 11.58
C SER A 46 5.95 -13.40 11.04
N ILE A 47 5.11 -12.57 10.41
CA ILE A 47 5.47 -11.26 9.91
C ILE A 47 4.65 -10.22 10.69
N SER A 48 5.34 -9.39 11.49
CA SER A 48 4.71 -8.30 12.23
C SER A 48 4.12 -7.23 11.31
N PRO A 49 3.07 -6.50 11.75
CA PRO A 49 2.56 -5.32 11.07
C PRO A 49 3.66 -4.30 10.78
N ARG A 50 3.51 -3.55 9.68
CA ARG A 50 4.50 -2.57 9.20
C ARG A 50 3.83 -1.28 8.80
N ASP A 51 4.48 -0.15 9.05
CA ASP A 51 4.08 1.12 8.47
C ASP A 51 4.90 1.43 7.22
N PHE A 52 4.26 1.99 6.20
CA PHE A 52 4.90 2.47 4.97
C PHE A 52 4.56 3.93 4.79
N ILE A 53 5.57 4.73 4.45
CA ILE A 53 5.41 6.14 4.10
C ILE A 53 5.78 6.27 2.62
N ASP A 54 4.78 6.22 1.77
CA ASP A 54 4.98 6.20 0.32
C ASP A 54 4.54 7.52 -0.32
N VAL A 55 5.35 8.03 -1.25
CA VAL A 55 4.84 8.94 -2.27
C VAL A 55 4.11 8.10 -3.31
N VAL A 56 2.85 8.42 -3.56
CA VAL A 56 1.97 7.73 -4.49
C VAL A 56 1.57 8.70 -5.58
N CYS A 57 1.65 8.27 -6.84
CA CYS A 57 1.27 9.04 -8.00
C CYS A 57 0.24 8.27 -8.82
N PHE A 58 -0.92 8.88 -9.02
CA PHE A 58 -1.98 8.38 -9.87
C PHE A 58 -1.95 9.09 -11.22
N LYS A 59 -1.85 8.32 -12.30
CA LYS A 59 -1.82 8.85 -13.67
C LYS A 59 -2.69 8.02 -14.61
N CYS A 60 -3.63 8.69 -15.27
CA CYS A 60 -4.37 8.14 -16.40
C CYS A 60 -3.60 8.40 -17.70
N TYR A 61 -3.57 7.40 -18.57
CA TYR A 61 -2.98 7.44 -19.91
C TYR A 61 -4.06 7.25 -20.97
N GLU A 62 -3.77 7.65 -22.20
CA GLU A 62 -4.61 7.34 -23.35
C GLU A 62 -4.84 5.82 -23.47
N GLY A 63 -6.05 5.42 -23.86
CA GLY A 63 -6.44 4.00 -23.93
C GLY A 63 -6.97 3.42 -22.61
N ASN A 64 -7.52 4.24 -21.71
CA ASN A 64 -8.14 3.82 -20.43
C ASN A 64 -7.20 3.06 -19.48
N MET A 65 -5.89 3.27 -19.63
CA MET A 65 -4.90 2.73 -18.71
C MET A 65 -4.68 3.70 -17.55
N ALA A 66 -4.75 3.22 -16.32
CA ALA A 66 -4.38 3.98 -15.12
C ALA A 66 -3.20 3.32 -14.43
N ILE A 67 -2.26 4.13 -13.94
CA ILE A 67 -1.13 3.66 -13.15
C ILE A 67 -1.17 4.34 -11.79
N ILE A 68 -1.11 3.53 -10.74
CA ILE A 68 -0.83 3.97 -9.37
C ILE A 68 0.62 3.57 -9.11
N SER A 69 1.54 4.52 -9.11
CA SER A 69 2.95 4.28 -8.80
C SER A 69 3.27 4.73 -7.38
N SER A 70 4.11 3.99 -6.68
CA SER A 70 4.46 4.23 -5.28
C SER A 70 5.94 4.04 -5.05
N LYS A 71 6.50 4.77 -4.08
CA LYS A 71 7.87 4.59 -3.57
C LYS A 71 7.95 5.09 -2.14
N SER A 72 8.67 4.39 -1.28
CA SER A 72 8.91 4.87 0.08
C SER A 72 9.81 6.11 0.09
N VAL A 73 9.45 7.06 0.96
CA VAL A 73 10.15 8.33 1.16
C VAL A 73 10.25 8.66 2.64
N ASP A 74 11.27 9.42 3.01
CA ASP A 74 11.34 10.02 4.34
C ASP A 74 10.42 11.24 4.39
N PHE A 75 9.45 11.22 5.31
CA PHE A 75 8.54 12.34 5.55
C PHE A 75 8.58 12.75 7.04
N PRO A 76 9.02 13.97 7.38
CA PRO A 76 9.19 14.40 8.76
C PRO A 76 7.93 14.31 9.63
N GLY A 77 6.73 14.36 9.02
CA GLY A 77 5.47 14.24 9.75
C GLY A 77 5.14 12.82 10.23
N TYR A 78 5.87 11.80 9.77
CA TYR A 78 5.72 10.40 10.17
C TYR A 78 7.10 9.73 10.36
N PRO A 79 7.84 10.10 11.43
CA PRO A 79 9.10 9.45 11.75
C PRO A 79 8.86 7.98 12.16
N PRO A 80 9.86 7.08 12.01
CA PRO A 80 9.76 5.71 12.51
C PRO A 80 9.48 5.69 14.02
N THR A 81 8.60 4.80 14.45
CA THR A 81 8.28 4.55 15.88
C THR A 81 8.55 3.08 16.23
N SER A 82 8.42 2.72 17.51
CA SER A 82 8.48 1.33 17.94
C SER A 82 7.16 0.57 17.82
N GLU A 83 6.07 1.24 17.44
CA GLU A 83 4.73 0.63 17.31
C GLU A 83 4.67 -0.30 16.09
N TYR A 84 5.32 0.10 14.99
CA TYR A 84 5.36 -0.64 13.74
C TYR A 84 6.77 -0.67 13.16
N ILE A 85 7.12 -1.75 12.46
CA ILE A 85 8.37 -1.82 11.72
C ILE A 85 8.21 -1.02 10.42
N ARG A 86 9.09 -0.04 10.18
CA ARG A 86 9.12 0.73 8.93
C ARG A 86 9.41 -0.18 7.73
N GLY A 87 8.39 -0.37 6.90
CA GLY A 87 8.52 -0.99 5.59
C GLY A 87 9.18 -0.05 4.59
N TYR A 88 9.82 -0.64 3.56
CA TYR A 88 10.47 0.12 2.49
C TYR A 88 10.14 -0.47 1.13
N ASN A 89 9.27 0.22 0.41
CA ASN A 89 8.93 -0.05 -0.98
C ASN A 89 9.94 0.65 -1.91
N TYR A 90 10.59 -0.16 -2.74
CA TYR A 90 11.21 0.31 -3.99
C TYR A 90 10.12 0.80 -4.96
N PRO A 91 10.48 1.47 -6.07
CA PRO A 91 9.49 1.84 -7.09
C PRO A 91 8.58 0.66 -7.45
N CYS A 92 7.30 0.79 -7.11
CA CYS A 92 6.29 -0.24 -7.23
C CYS A 92 4.96 0.40 -7.61
N GLY A 93 3.89 -0.40 -7.68
CA GLY A 93 2.57 0.12 -8.00
C GLY A 93 1.64 -0.88 -8.64
N PHE A 94 0.53 -0.37 -9.17
CA PHE A 94 -0.46 -1.11 -9.93
C PHE A 94 -0.65 -0.46 -11.30
N VAL A 95 -0.75 -1.30 -12.32
CA VAL A 95 -1.19 -0.91 -13.67
C VAL A 95 -2.58 -1.50 -13.86
N CYS A 96 -3.55 -0.64 -14.11
CA CYS A 96 -4.93 -1.00 -14.42
C CYS A 96 -5.15 -0.73 -15.90
N SER A 97 -5.25 -1.79 -16.71
CA SER A 97 -5.58 -1.72 -18.13
C SER A 97 -6.96 -2.34 -18.39
N PRO A 98 -7.66 -1.91 -19.47
CA PRO A 98 -8.89 -2.56 -19.92
C PRO A 98 -8.74 -4.05 -20.23
#